data_AF-A0A059J912-F1
#
_entry.id   AF-A0A059J912-F1
#
_cell.length_a   1.000
_cell.length_b   1.000
_cell.length_c   1.000
_cell.angle_alpha   90.00
_cell.angle_beta   90.00
_cell.angle_gamma   90.00
#
_symmetry.space_group_name_H-M   'P 1'
#
loop_
_entity.id
_entity.type
_entity.pdbx_description
1 polymer ?
#
loop_
_entity_poly.entity_id
_entity_poly.type
_entity_poly.pdbx_seq_one_letter_code
_entity_poly.pdbx_strand_id
1 'polypeptide(L)'
;MTTSVDSPRMPAKLPPLTLIVATTPVTTPTNHGILKLGIGKGGTLPWPRIKKDMSFFARVTTRPPTTATGPGTASPAINAVIMGRKTYDSIPAKFRPLPKRLNVIITRDESGSVKERAIADWNASRNRELEKQADHATGKPAATPTPTEEPEVIVSSSLEDALSTLQRNFVTGSSSDVPEGKRRLGNVYIMGGSEIYASSLRLTADALGEDNPLRIVMTDIRRRAEGNPQCNVEDLVDGFDCDTCFPLDGKDLKEGWNKVPSEKLAEWVGEAVSSDWAWEGDVAMKISGYERV
;
A
#
# COMPACT_ATOMS: atom_id res chain seq x y z
N MET A 1 -12.29 -7.46 46.49
CA MET A 1 -12.22 -6.44 45.41
C MET A 1 -10.78 -6.39 44.95
N THR A 2 -10.44 -7.16 43.92
CA THR A 2 -9.10 -7.16 43.31
C THR A 2 -9.00 -5.97 42.37
N THR A 3 -8.25 -4.95 42.77
CA THR A 3 -7.91 -3.80 41.94
C THR A 3 -6.97 -4.25 40.83
N SER A 4 -7.49 -4.33 39.61
CA SER A 4 -6.69 -4.50 38.39
C SER A 4 -5.79 -3.29 38.24
N VAL A 5 -4.47 -3.50 38.35
CA VAL A 5 -3.46 -2.49 38.05
C VAL A 5 -3.42 -2.37 36.53
N ASP A 6 -4.07 -1.34 36.00
CA ASP A 6 -3.99 -0.97 34.59
C ASP A 6 -2.53 -0.53 34.32
N SER A 7 -1.75 -1.42 33.69
CA SER A 7 -0.39 -1.09 33.26
C SER A 7 -0.50 -0.06 32.15
N PRO A 8 0.33 1.00 32.11
CA PRO A 8 0.20 2.06 31.12
C PRO A 8 0.44 1.47 29.72
N ARG A 9 -0.64 1.34 28.96
CA ARG A 9 -0.65 0.81 27.59
C ARG A 9 0.24 1.68 26.70
N MET A 10 1.21 1.07 26.02
CA MET A 10 2.15 1.83 25.18
C MET A 10 1.44 2.34 23.92
N PRO A 11 1.33 3.67 23.71
CA PRO A 11 0.59 4.21 22.57
C PRO A 11 1.21 3.81 21.24
N ALA A 12 0.36 3.65 20.22
CA ALA A 12 0.79 3.35 18.86
C ALA A 12 1.80 4.39 18.34
N LYS A 13 2.99 3.93 17.97
CA LYS A 13 4.10 4.79 17.49
C LYS A 13 3.91 5.24 16.05
N LEU A 14 3.08 4.51 15.28
CA LEU A 14 2.72 4.78 13.89
C LEU A 14 1.21 4.61 13.70
N PRO A 15 0.62 5.18 12.64
CA PRO A 15 -0.74 4.81 12.23
C PRO A 15 -0.82 3.32 11.85
N PRO A 16 -2.04 2.75 11.73
CA PRO A 16 -2.23 1.37 11.35
C PRO A 16 -1.50 0.99 10.07
N LEU A 17 -0.73 -0.10 10.13
CA LEU A 17 -0.07 -0.64 8.94
C LEU A 17 -1.09 -1.36 8.08
N THR A 18 -1.17 -0.94 6.81
CA THR A 18 -2.14 -1.51 5.86
C THR A 18 -1.40 -2.17 4.71
N LEU A 19 -1.47 -3.49 4.63
CA LEU A 19 -1.08 -4.22 3.43
C LEU A 19 -2.09 -3.91 2.34
N ILE A 20 -1.65 -3.39 1.20
CA ILE A 20 -2.51 -3.19 0.03
C ILE A 20 -2.04 -4.12 -1.07
N VAL A 21 -2.92 -4.97 -1.59
CA VAL A 21 -2.55 -6.05 -2.50
C VAL A 21 -3.70 -6.36 -3.46
N ALA A 22 -3.37 -6.74 -4.69
CA ALA A 22 -4.29 -7.33 -5.63
C ALA A 22 -3.92 -8.80 -5.81
N THR A 23 -4.89 -9.71 -5.78
CA THR A 23 -4.67 -11.17 -5.79
C THR A 23 -5.60 -11.86 -6.78
N THR A 24 -5.21 -13.02 -7.28
CA THR A 24 -6.08 -13.95 -8.03
C THR A 24 -6.02 -15.34 -7.37
N PRO A 25 -7.15 -16.05 -7.21
CA PRO A 25 -7.12 -17.41 -6.69
C PRO A 25 -6.43 -18.38 -7.67
N VAL A 26 -5.52 -19.20 -7.15
CA VAL A 26 -4.78 -20.24 -7.88
C VAL A 26 -4.87 -21.55 -7.10
N THR A 27 -5.34 -22.60 -7.76
CA THR A 27 -5.40 -23.96 -7.23
C THR A 27 -4.01 -24.56 -7.21
N THR A 28 -3.63 -25.20 -6.11
CA THR A 28 -2.36 -25.94 -6.07
C THR A 28 -2.53 -27.33 -6.69
N PRO A 29 -1.56 -27.81 -7.50
CA PRO A 29 -1.62 -29.18 -8.04
C PRO A 29 -1.59 -30.26 -6.96
N THR A 30 -1.01 -29.95 -5.80
CA THR A 30 -0.79 -30.91 -4.70
C THR A 30 -1.91 -30.90 -3.67
N ASN A 31 -2.76 -29.86 -3.63
CA ASN A 31 -3.91 -29.77 -2.73
C ASN A 31 -5.00 -28.88 -3.32
N HIS A 32 -5.96 -29.50 -4.01
CA HIS A 32 -7.10 -28.80 -4.62
C HIS A 32 -8.05 -28.13 -3.60
N GLY A 33 -7.92 -28.43 -2.31
CA GLY A 33 -8.72 -27.81 -1.25
C GLY A 33 -8.18 -26.45 -0.78
N ILE A 34 -6.98 -26.06 -1.19
CA ILE A 34 -6.34 -24.80 -0.78
C ILE A 34 -6.12 -23.91 -2.00
N LEU A 35 -6.76 -22.74 -1.98
CA LEU A 35 -6.55 -21.69 -2.97
C LEU A 35 -5.43 -20.77 -2.51
N LYS A 36 -4.30 -20.80 -3.22
CA LYS A 36 -3.26 -19.77 -3.09
C LYS A 36 -3.74 -18.48 -3.74
N LEU A 37 -3.14 -17.38 -3.32
CA LEU A 37 -3.48 -16.04 -3.79
C LEU A 37 -2.33 -15.50 -4.64
N GLY A 38 -2.38 -15.70 -5.95
CA GLY A 38 -1.38 -15.26 -6.90
C GLY A 38 -1.29 -13.73 -6.98
N ILE A 39 -0.06 -13.19 -7.01
CA ILE A 39 0.21 -11.74 -7.07
C ILE A 39 1.24 -11.36 -8.13
N GLY A 40 1.93 -12.32 -8.74
CA GLY A 40 3.01 -12.04 -9.69
C GLY A 40 3.34 -13.20 -10.60
N LYS A 41 3.86 -12.85 -11.78
CA LYS A 41 4.42 -13.74 -12.79
C LYS A 41 5.59 -13.04 -13.47
N GLY A 42 6.76 -13.68 -13.53
CA GLY A 42 7.94 -13.16 -14.22
C GLY A 42 8.41 -11.79 -13.71
N GLY A 43 8.16 -11.48 -12.44
CA GLY A 43 8.50 -10.18 -11.85
C GLY A 43 7.51 -9.04 -12.14
N THR A 44 6.40 -9.32 -12.83
CA THR A 44 5.31 -8.36 -13.11
C THR A 44 3.98 -8.84 -12.54
N LEU A 45 2.93 -8.03 -12.65
CA LEU A 45 1.56 -8.48 -12.35
C LEU A 45 1.14 -9.58 -13.33
N PRO A 46 0.36 -10.59 -12.89
CA PRO A 46 0.03 -11.75 -13.74
C PRO A 46 -1.14 -11.47 -14.71
N TRP A 47 -1.84 -10.34 -14.52
CA TRP A 47 -2.93 -9.88 -15.38
C TRP A 47 -2.52 -8.67 -16.24
N PRO A 48 -3.22 -8.43 -17.37
CA PRO A 48 -3.12 -7.18 -18.11
C PRO A 48 -3.46 -5.97 -17.23
N ARG A 49 -3.17 -4.77 -17.73
CA ARG A 49 -3.45 -3.53 -16.99
C ARG A 49 -4.96 -3.35 -16.74
N ILE A 50 -5.36 -3.47 -15.49
CA ILE A 50 -6.73 -3.18 -15.00
C ILE A 50 -6.78 -1.73 -14.54
N LYS A 51 -7.46 -0.85 -15.30
CA LYS A 51 -7.43 0.59 -15.02
C LYS A 51 -8.13 0.93 -13.71
N LYS A 52 -9.22 0.25 -13.37
CA LYS A 52 -9.96 0.50 -12.12
C LYS A 52 -9.09 0.21 -10.89
N ASP A 53 -8.43 -0.95 -10.84
CA ASP A 53 -7.52 -1.32 -9.74
C ASP A 53 -6.34 -0.35 -9.62
N MET A 54 -5.67 -0.04 -10.75
CA MET A 54 -4.57 0.94 -10.75
C MET A 54 -5.01 2.33 -10.27
N SER A 55 -6.22 2.77 -10.64
CA SER A 55 -6.76 4.06 -10.22
C SER A 55 -7.16 4.05 -8.75
N PHE A 56 -7.75 2.95 -8.27
CA PHE A 56 -8.06 2.74 -6.86
C PHE A 56 -6.78 2.79 -6.02
N PHE A 57 -5.79 1.96 -6.34
CA PHE A 57 -4.49 1.94 -5.67
C PHE A 57 -3.85 3.35 -5.63
N ALA A 58 -3.83 4.06 -6.76
CA ALA A 58 -3.24 5.39 -6.82
C ALA A 58 -3.98 6.39 -5.91
N ARG A 59 -5.32 6.42 -5.93
CA ARG A 59 -6.10 7.31 -5.07
C ARG A 59 -5.90 7.00 -3.59
N VAL A 60 -6.08 5.74 -3.21
CA VAL A 60 -6.00 5.30 -1.80
C VAL A 60 -4.62 5.55 -1.22
N THR A 61 -3.56 5.17 -1.93
CA THR A 61 -2.20 5.37 -1.42
C THR A 61 -1.75 6.82 -1.42
N THR A 62 -2.35 7.69 -2.24
CA THR A 62 -1.99 9.12 -2.31
C THR A 62 -2.79 9.97 -1.33
N ARG A 63 -4.06 9.63 -1.07
CA ARG A 63 -4.98 10.43 -0.25
C ARG A 63 -4.53 10.44 1.22
N PRO A 64 -4.12 11.59 1.78
CA PRO A 64 -3.80 11.68 3.19
C PRO A 64 -5.05 11.49 4.05
N PRO A 65 -4.92 10.98 5.29
CA PRO A 65 -6.05 10.86 6.21
C PRO A 65 -6.61 12.25 6.56
N THR A 66 -7.94 12.37 6.58
CA THR A 66 -8.66 13.63 6.84
C THR A 66 -8.34 14.23 8.21
N THR A 67 -8.08 13.38 9.21
CA THR A 67 -7.68 13.78 10.58
C THR A 67 -6.31 14.45 10.66
N ALA A 68 -5.49 14.34 9.61
CA ALA A 68 -4.18 14.96 9.51
C ALA A 68 -4.19 16.29 8.73
N THR A 69 -5.35 16.70 8.20
CA THR A 69 -5.58 17.94 7.46
C THR A 69 -6.67 18.78 8.13
N GLY A 70 -6.33 19.43 9.24
CA GLY A 70 -7.18 20.47 9.83
C GLY A 70 -7.06 21.80 9.05
N PRO A 71 -8.10 22.67 9.07
CA PRO A 71 -8.00 24.00 8.49
C PRO A 71 -6.84 24.77 9.17
N GLY A 72 -5.90 25.29 8.37
CA GLY A 72 -4.72 26.03 8.86
C GLY A 72 -3.43 25.21 9.01
N THR A 73 -3.39 23.93 8.61
CA THR A 73 -2.15 23.14 8.63
C THR A 73 -1.19 23.53 7.49
N ALA A 74 -0.01 24.05 7.86
CA ALA A 74 0.99 24.58 6.92
C ALA A 74 1.66 23.53 6.02
N SER A 75 1.53 22.24 6.35
CA SER A 75 2.11 21.12 5.59
C SER A 75 1.13 19.94 5.54
N PRO A 76 0.62 19.54 4.35
CA PRO A 76 -0.23 18.36 4.23
C PRO A 76 0.55 17.10 4.61
N ALA A 77 -0.11 16.18 5.30
CA ALA A 77 0.47 14.88 5.60
C ALA A 77 0.78 14.10 4.32
N ILE A 78 1.85 13.30 4.36
CA ILE A 78 2.23 12.43 3.24
C ILE A 78 2.09 10.96 3.64
N ASN A 79 1.44 10.17 2.80
CA ASN A 79 1.38 8.72 3.00
C ASN A 79 2.71 8.07 2.62
N ALA A 80 3.08 7.01 3.32
CA ALA A 80 4.22 6.17 2.97
C ALA A 80 3.77 4.91 2.23
N VAL A 81 4.53 4.53 1.20
CA VAL A 81 4.40 3.25 0.49
C VAL A 81 5.69 2.47 0.65
N ILE A 82 5.63 1.38 1.42
CA ILE A 82 6.75 0.49 1.70
C ILE A 82 6.72 -0.67 0.71
N MET A 83 7.84 -0.90 0.04
CA MET A 83 7.97 -1.96 -0.94
C MET A 83 9.36 -2.58 -0.97
N GLY A 84 9.47 -3.80 -1.47
CA GLY A 84 10.74 -4.47 -1.70
C GLY A 84 11.40 -3.98 -2.99
N ARG A 85 12.73 -4.10 -3.07
CA ARG A 85 13.53 -3.69 -4.24
C ARG A 85 12.99 -4.23 -5.57
N LYS A 86 12.61 -5.52 -5.64
CA LYS A 86 12.06 -6.14 -6.86
C LYS A 86 10.73 -5.51 -7.29
N THR A 87 9.87 -5.14 -6.33
CA THR A 87 8.61 -4.43 -6.60
C THR A 87 8.87 -3.01 -7.08
N TYR A 88 9.86 -2.32 -6.51
CA TYR A 88 10.25 -1.01 -7.03
C TYR A 88 10.79 -1.10 -8.48
N ASP A 89 11.61 -2.12 -8.76
CA ASP A 89 12.17 -2.35 -10.09
C ASP A 89 11.09 -2.71 -11.14
N SER A 90 9.98 -3.35 -10.74
CA SER A 90 8.88 -3.71 -11.65
C SER A 90 7.98 -2.55 -12.05
N ILE A 91 8.03 -1.43 -11.30
CA ILE A 91 7.35 -0.19 -11.69
C ILE A 91 8.09 0.43 -12.88
N PRO A 92 7.41 0.75 -13.99
CA PRO A 92 8.06 1.40 -15.13
C PRO A 92 8.79 2.69 -14.71
N ALA A 93 9.99 2.93 -15.24
CA ALA A 93 10.86 4.05 -14.85
C ALA A 93 10.18 5.44 -14.94
N LYS A 94 9.18 5.60 -15.82
CA LYS A 94 8.39 6.84 -15.94
C LYS A 94 7.40 7.07 -14.79
N PHE A 95 7.08 6.04 -14.02
CA PHE A 95 6.10 6.06 -12.93
C PHE A 95 6.72 5.85 -11.55
N ARG A 96 8.04 5.61 -11.46
CA ARG A 96 8.76 5.52 -10.18
C ARG A 96 9.66 6.75 -9.97
N PRO A 97 9.86 7.18 -8.71
CA PRO A 97 9.06 6.79 -7.54
C PRO A 97 7.60 7.19 -7.72
N LEU A 98 6.70 6.55 -6.99
CA LEU A 98 5.28 6.85 -7.06
C LEU A 98 5.03 8.28 -6.57
N PRO A 99 4.49 9.19 -7.40
CA PRO A 99 4.41 10.61 -7.04
C PRO A 99 3.44 10.85 -5.89
N LYS A 100 3.66 11.95 -5.16
CA LYS A 100 2.84 12.43 -4.01
C LYS A 100 2.78 11.46 -2.83
N ARG A 101 3.77 10.57 -2.73
CA ARG A 101 3.89 9.54 -1.71
C ARG A 101 5.35 9.42 -1.32
N LEU A 102 5.59 9.16 -0.04
CA LEU A 102 6.91 8.81 0.46
C LEU A 102 7.20 7.36 0.07
N ASN A 103 8.16 7.14 -0.83
CA ASN A 103 8.50 5.80 -1.30
C ASN A 103 9.58 5.21 -0.39
N VAL A 104 9.31 4.07 0.23
CA VAL A 104 10.26 3.39 1.11
C VAL A 104 10.64 2.05 0.50
N ILE A 105 11.92 1.91 0.13
CA ILE A 105 12.43 0.74 -0.59
C ILE A 105 13.27 -0.10 0.37
N ILE A 106 12.87 -1.35 0.57
CA ILE A 106 13.61 -2.32 1.38
C ILE A 106 14.56 -3.10 0.48
N THR A 107 15.84 -3.08 0.81
CA THR A 107 16.90 -3.81 0.11
C THR A 107 17.99 -4.25 1.08
N ARG A 108 18.60 -5.42 0.83
CA ARG A 108 19.81 -5.85 1.54
C ARG A 108 21.10 -5.41 0.84
N ASP A 109 20.98 -4.68 -0.28
CA ASP A 109 22.12 -4.11 -0.97
C ASP A 109 22.70 -2.93 -0.17
N GLU A 110 23.86 -3.15 0.43
CA GLU A 110 24.58 -2.17 1.23
C GLU A 110 25.47 -1.24 0.39
N SER A 111 25.61 -1.49 -0.93
CA SER A 111 26.48 -0.68 -1.80
C SER A 111 26.04 0.78 -1.96
N GLY A 112 24.80 1.10 -1.59
CA GLY A 112 24.19 2.42 -1.81
C GLY A 112 23.61 2.62 -3.21
N SER A 113 23.88 1.71 -4.16
CA SER A 113 23.44 1.83 -5.55
C SER A 113 21.92 2.00 -5.69
N VAL A 114 21.13 1.29 -4.89
CA VAL A 114 19.67 1.40 -4.89
C VAL A 114 19.21 2.78 -4.43
N LYS A 115 19.88 3.37 -3.44
CA LYS A 115 19.57 4.71 -2.94
C LYS A 115 19.88 5.78 -3.98
N GLU A 116 21.04 5.70 -4.62
CA GLU A 116 21.44 6.62 -5.69
C GLU A 116 20.46 6.57 -6.87
N ARG A 117 20.11 5.36 -7.33
CA ARG A 117 19.12 5.18 -8.41
C ARG A 117 17.76 5.75 -8.04
N ALA A 118 17.28 5.49 -6.83
CA ALA A 118 15.96 5.95 -6.41
C ALA A 118 15.90 7.48 -6.27
N ILE A 119 16.99 8.12 -5.84
CA ILE A 119 17.14 9.59 -5.84
C ILE A 119 17.19 10.13 -7.28
N ALA A 120 17.92 9.48 -8.19
CA ALA A 120 17.96 9.86 -9.59
C ALA A 120 16.57 9.77 -10.26
N ASP A 121 15.84 8.68 -10.02
CA ASP A 121 14.46 8.51 -10.50
C ASP A 121 13.53 9.59 -9.93
N TRP A 122 13.70 9.97 -8.65
CA TRP A 122 12.94 11.07 -8.03
C TRP A 122 13.22 12.41 -8.71
N ASN A 123 14.50 12.75 -8.93
CA ASN A 123 14.91 13.96 -9.63
C ASN A 123 14.35 14.00 -11.06
N ALA A 124 14.40 12.89 -11.79
CA ALA A 124 13.82 12.77 -13.12
C ALA A 124 12.30 12.96 -13.11
N SER A 125 11.59 12.40 -12.11
CA SER A 125 10.15 12.62 -11.95
C SER A 125 9.81 14.08 -11.66
N ARG A 126 10.60 14.75 -10.82
CA ARG A 126 10.44 16.17 -10.50
C ARG A 126 10.65 17.05 -11.73
N ASN A 127 11.69 16.80 -12.51
CA ASN A 127 11.97 17.56 -13.73
C ASN A 127 10.82 17.43 -14.75
N ARG A 128 10.29 16.21 -14.95
CA ARG A 128 9.11 15.99 -15.82
C ARG A 128 7.86 16.75 -15.37
N GLU A 129 7.70 16.98 -14.07
CA GLU A 129 6.57 17.75 -13.54
C GLU A 129 6.77 19.25 -13.77
N LEU A 130 7.98 19.77 -13.57
CA LEU A 130 8.34 21.16 -13.86
C LEU A 130 8.18 21.50 -15.35
N GLU A 131 8.63 20.61 -16.24
CA GLU A 131 8.46 20.75 -17.69
C GLU A 131 6.99 20.84 -18.08
N LYS A 132 6.14 19.93 -17.56
CA LYS A 132 4.70 19.98 -17.82
C LYS A 132 4.05 21.26 -17.31
N GLN A 133 4.47 21.76 -16.15
CA GLN A 133 3.95 23.01 -15.59
C GLN A 133 4.37 24.21 -16.44
N ALA A 134 5.60 24.22 -16.96
CA ALA A 134 6.07 25.25 -17.89
C ALA A 134 5.27 25.25 -19.20
N ASP A 135 4.98 24.06 -19.76
CA ASP A 135 4.18 23.92 -20.98
C ASP A 135 2.71 24.37 -20.79
N HIS A 136 2.15 24.22 -19.58
CA HIS A 136 0.79 24.65 -19.26
C HIS A 136 0.70 26.12 -18.80
N ALA A 137 1.83 26.79 -18.55
CA ALA A 137 1.90 28.15 -18.00
C ALA A 137 1.71 29.28 -19.05
N THR A 138 1.36 28.98 -20.30
CA THR A 138 1.00 29.99 -21.32
C THR A 138 -0.36 30.68 -21.07
N GLY A 139 -0.72 31.01 -19.82
CA GLY A 139 -1.96 31.78 -19.58
C GLY A 139 -2.52 31.94 -18.15
N LYS A 140 -1.84 31.55 -17.06
CA LYS A 140 -2.34 31.86 -15.69
C LYS A 140 -1.22 31.82 -14.65
N PRO A 141 -1.18 32.71 -13.64
CA PRO A 141 -0.23 32.58 -12.53
C PRO A 141 -0.67 31.39 -11.66
N ALA A 142 0.11 30.31 -11.69
CA ALA A 142 -0.10 29.16 -10.82
C ALA A 142 0.41 29.50 -9.40
N ALA A 143 -0.36 29.12 -8.38
CA ALA A 143 0.09 29.14 -7.00
C ALA A 143 1.35 28.27 -6.87
N THR A 144 2.47 28.87 -6.47
CA THR A 144 3.76 28.20 -6.28
C THR A 144 3.65 27.15 -5.17
N PRO A 145 3.76 25.83 -5.46
CA PRO A 145 4.08 24.90 -4.39
C PRO A 145 5.55 25.15 -4.01
N THR A 146 5.81 25.47 -2.76
CA THR A 146 7.16 25.50 -2.19
C THR A 146 7.83 24.16 -2.46
N PRO A 147 8.95 24.09 -3.20
CA PRO A 147 9.59 22.82 -3.52
C PRO A 147 10.13 22.21 -2.23
N THR A 148 9.65 21.03 -1.85
CA THR A 148 10.35 20.22 -0.86
C THR A 148 11.73 19.87 -1.45
N GLU A 149 12.80 20.42 -0.89
CA GLU A 149 14.17 20.14 -1.36
C GLU A 149 14.60 18.69 -1.09
N GLU A 150 13.97 18.04 -0.10
CA GLU A 150 14.29 16.68 0.29
C GLU A 150 13.62 15.63 -0.61
N PRO A 151 14.36 14.56 -1.00
CA PRO A 151 13.81 13.48 -1.79
C PRO A 151 12.74 12.71 -1.00
N GLU A 152 11.57 12.50 -1.62
CA GLU A 152 10.49 11.69 -1.05
C GLU A 152 10.73 10.19 -1.21
N VAL A 153 11.97 9.77 -0.94
CA VAL A 153 12.47 8.40 -1.08
C VAL A 153 13.34 8.05 0.13
N ILE A 154 13.04 6.91 0.75
CA ILE A 154 13.84 6.29 1.81
C ILE A 154 14.28 4.91 1.33
N VAL A 155 15.52 4.53 1.62
CA VAL A 155 16.01 3.17 1.40
C VAL A 155 16.44 2.61 2.76
N SER A 156 15.93 1.43 3.08
CA SER A 156 16.12 0.75 4.38
C SER A 156 16.57 -0.68 4.19
N SER A 157 17.28 -1.22 5.18
CA SER A 157 17.82 -2.59 5.14
C SER A 157 16.79 -3.65 5.50
N SER A 158 15.77 -3.28 6.28
CA SER A 158 14.68 -4.15 6.70
C SER A 158 13.36 -3.38 6.85
N LEU A 159 12.28 -4.12 7.12
CA LEU A 159 10.97 -3.51 7.41
C LEU A 159 11.00 -2.77 8.75
N GLU A 160 11.64 -3.34 9.76
CA GLU A 160 11.77 -2.77 11.10
C GLU A 160 12.59 -1.48 11.08
N ASP A 161 13.67 -1.44 10.29
CA ASP A 161 14.47 -0.23 10.06
C ASP A 161 13.65 0.86 9.35
N ALA A 162 12.87 0.48 8.34
CA ALA A 162 11.95 1.40 7.66
C ALA A 162 10.92 2.01 8.63
N LEU A 163 10.28 1.18 9.45
CA LEU A 163 9.29 1.64 10.44
C LEU A 163 9.94 2.54 11.50
N SER A 164 11.12 2.17 11.99
CA SER A 164 11.89 2.97 12.95
C SER A 164 12.30 4.32 12.37
N THR A 165 12.69 4.36 11.09
CA THR A 165 13.01 5.60 10.36
C THR A 165 11.79 6.50 10.21
N LEU A 166 10.61 5.95 9.90
CA LEU A 166 9.36 6.70 9.84
C LEU A 166 8.99 7.29 11.21
N GLN A 167 9.10 6.52 12.28
CA GLN A 167 8.84 6.98 13.66
C GLN A 167 9.77 8.13 14.07
N ARG A 168 11.03 8.07 13.66
CA ARG A 168 12.03 9.08 14.01
C ARG A 168 11.84 10.38 13.25
N ASN A 169 11.57 10.30 11.94
CA ASN A 169 11.59 11.45 11.04
C ASN A 169 10.24 12.17 10.94
N PHE A 170 9.13 11.52 11.27
CA PHE A 170 7.80 12.07 11.08
C PHE A 170 7.01 12.20 12.38
N VAL A 171 6.07 13.15 12.38
CA VAL A 171 5.06 13.29 13.43
C VAL A 171 3.79 12.55 13.01
N THR A 172 3.18 11.83 13.94
CA THR A 172 1.91 11.12 13.77
C THR A 172 0.80 11.78 14.59
N GLY A 173 -0.46 11.50 14.25
CA GLY A 173 -1.62 12.02 14.98
C GLY A 173 -2.02 13.46 14.63
N SER A 174 -2.96 13.99 15.41
CA SER A 174 -3.64 15.28 15.17
C SER A 174 -3.04 16.48 15.89
N SER A 175 -1.90 16.31 16.60
CA SER A 175 -1.24 17.43 17.29
C SER A 175 -0.96 18.57 16.31
N SER A 176 -1.34 19.80 16.67
CA SER A 176 -1.08 21.02 15.90
C SER A 176 0.42 21.30 15.76
N ASP A 177 1.20 20.85 16.75
CA ASP A 177 2.60 21.20 16.89
C ASP A 177 3.46 20.21 16.11
N VAL A 178 3.97 20.67 14.97
CA VAL A 178 4.99 19.94 14.19
C VAL A 178 6.34 20.60 14.52
N PRO A 179 7.27 19.88 15.16
CA PRO A 179 8.61 20.40 15.41
C PRO A 179 9.28 20.83 14.11
N GLU A 180 10.12 21.86 14.19
CA GLU A 180 10.86 22.39 13.05
C GLU A 180 11.66 21.27 12.35
N GLY A 181 11.53 21.17 11.02
CA GLY A 181 12.17 20.13 10.20
C GLY A 181 11.46 18.77 10.17
N LYS A 182 10.41 18.52 10.96
CA LYS A 182 9.59 17.30 10.83
C LYS A 182 8.41 17.48 9.89
N ARG A 183 8.02 16.39 9.24
CA ARG A 183 6.81 16.32 8.39
C ARG A 183 5.76 15.44 9.04
N ARG A 184 4.49 15.65 8.69
CA ARG A 184 3.39 14.81 9.15
C ARG A 184 3.27 13.54 8.30
N LEU A 185 3.27 12.38 8.94
CA LEU A 185 3.02 11.10 8.29
C LEU A 185 1.51 10.84 8.23
N GLY A 186 1.02 10.57 7.03
CA GLY A 186 -0.32 10.05 6.79
C GLY A 186 -0.37 8.54 7.00
N ASN A 187 -1.13 7.83 6.18
CA ASN A 187 -1.23 6.38 6.24
C ASN A 187 0.08 5.69 5.80
N VAL A 188 0.36 4.52 6.36
CA VAL A 188 1.50 3.67 5.97
C VAL A 188 0.97 2.43 5.26
N TYR A 189 1.25 2.33 3.97
CA TYR A 189 0.87 1.20 3.13
C TYR A 189 2.06 0.30 2.84
N ILE A 190 1.86 -1.00 2.97
CA ILE A 190 2.82 -2.01 2.54
C ILE A 190 2.29 -2.59 1.23
N MET A 191 3.01 -2.37 0.13
CA MET A 191 2.57 -2.77 -1.21
C MET A 191 3.39 -3.94 -1.79
N GLY A 192 4.07 -4.69 -0.92
CA GLY A 192 4.72 -5.95 -1.24
C GLY A 192 6.16 -5.81 -1.73
N GLY A 193 6.72 -6.78 -2.44
CA GLY A 193 6.13 -8.05 -2.88
C GLY A 193 6.00 -9.10 -1.77
N SER A 194 5.88 -10.37 -2.18
CA SER A 194 5.64 -11.51 -1.29
C SER A 194 6.56 -11.55 -0.07
N GLU A 195 7.87 -11.33 -0.24
CA GLU A 195 8.86 -11.31 0.85
C GLU A 195 8.58 -10.21 1.89
N ILE A 196 8.15 -9.03 1.44
CA ILE A 196 7.83 -7.91 2.33
C ILE A 196 6.50 -8.16 3.03
N TYR A 197 5.47 -8.62 2.31
CA TYR A 197 4.21 -9.03 2.93
C TYR A 197 4.43 -10.10 4.01
N ALA A 198 5.26 -11.11 3.72
CA ALA A 198 5.57 -12.17 4.67
C ALA A 198 6.23 -11.63 5.93
N SER A 199 7.13 -10.65 5.77
CA SER A 199 7.79 -9.97 6.88
C SER A 199 6.81 -9.13 7.70
N SER A 200 5.88 -8.44 7.05
CA SER A 200 4.85 -7.66 7.74
C SER A 200 3.89 -8.53 8.57
N LEU A 201 3.55 -9.71 8.07
CA LEU A 201 2.68 -10.67 8.78
C LEU A 201 3.34 -11.25 10.04
N ARG A 202 4.67 -11.17 10.16
CA ARG A 202 5.40 -11.59 11.38
C ARG A 202 5.56 -10.48 12.42
N LEU A 203 5.13 -9.25 12.13
CA LEU A 203 5.18 -8.16 13.09
C LEU A 203 4.27 -8.46 14.29
N THR A 204 4.80 -8.19 15.48
CA THR A 204 4.12 -8.36 16.77
C THR A 204 3.58 -7.02 17.28
N ALA A 205 2.77 -7.05 18.34
CA ALA A 205 2.30 -5.85 19.02
C ALA A 205 3.45 -4.93 19.46
N ASP A 206 4.60 -5.47 19.86
CA ASP A 206 5.78 -4.68 20.25
C ASP A 206 6.28 -3.77 19.11
N ALA A 207 6.18 -4.24 17.86
CA ALA A 207 6.60 -3.49 16.68
C ALA A 207 5.56 -2.47 16.22
N LEU A 208 4.26 -2.78 16.39
CA LEU A 208 3.15 -1.96 15.92
C LEU A 208 2.66 -0.94 16.96
N GLY A 209 2.81 -1.25 18.24
CA GLY A 209 2.14 -0.62 19.38
C GLY A 209 0.98 -1.47 19.88
N GLU A 210 0.77 -1.49 21.20
CA GLU A 210 -0.40 -2.11 21.82
C GLU A 210 -1.65 -1.39 21.29
N ASP A 211 -2.58 -2.12 20.67
CA ASP A 211 -3.77 -1.62 19.95
C ASP A 211 -3.59 -1.06 18.53
N ASN A 212 -2.42 -1.20 17.90
CA ASN A 212 -2.27 -0.80 16.50
C ASN A 212 -2.54 -1.98 15.54
N PRO A 213 -3.68 -2.03 14.84
CA PRO A 213 -4.05 -3.20 14.05
C PRO A 213 -3.24 -3.31 12.76
N LEU A 214 -2.92 -4.55 12.38
CA LEU A 214 -2.48 -4.88 11.04
C LEU A 214 -3.71 -5.10 10.15
N ARG A 215 -3.77 -4.40 9.02
CA ARG A 215 -4.91 -4.46 8.08
C ARG A 215 -4.46 -4.97 6.72
N ILE A 216 -5.38 -5.57 5.98
CA ILE A 216 -5.22 -5.89 4.55
C ILE A 216 -6.36 -5.25 3.78
N VAL A 217 -6.03 -4.46 2.75
CA VAL A 217 -6.94 -4.03 1.69
C VAL A 217 -6.59 -4.86 0.45
N MET A 218 -7.50 -5.75 0.05
CA MET A 218 -7.30 -6.72 -1.00
C MET A 218 -8.25 -6.48 -2.17
N THR A 219 -7.71 -6.37 -3.38
CA THR A 219 -8.48 -6.51 -4.62
C THR A 219 -8.46 -7.98 -5.06
N ASP A 220 -9.58 -8.69 -4.95
CA ASP A 220 -9.77 -10.04 -5.54
C ASP A 220 -10.03 -9.85 -7.04
N ILE A 221 -9.20 -10.44 -7.88
CA ILE A 221 -9.22 -10.35 -9.33
C ILE A 221 -9.49 -11.73 -9.91
N ARG A 222 -10.46 -11.79 -10.83
CA ARG A 222 -10.87 -13.03 -11.49
C ARG A 222 -11.05 -12.82 -12.97
N ARG A 223 -10.76 -13.85 -13.76
CA ARG A 223 -10.92 -13.81 -15.22
C ARG A 223 -12.03 -14.75 -15.64
N ARG A 224 -12.88 -14.28 -16.55
CA ARG A 224 -13.92 -15.12 -17.14
C ARG A 224 -13.30 -16.28 -17.92
N ALA A 225 -13.82 -17.48 -17.72
CA ALA A 225 -13.46 -18.63 -18.54
C ALA A 225 -13.98 -18.46 -19.98
N GLU A 226 -13.17 -18.84 -20.97
CA GLU A 226 -13.58 -18.82 -22.37
C GLU A 226 -14.77 -19.79 -22.58
N GLY A 227 -15.84 -19.30 -23.24
CA GLY A 227 -17.00 -20.13 -23.61
C GLY A 227 -18.11 -20.29 -22.57
N ASN A 228 -17.99 -19.71 -21.37
CA ASN A 228 -19.07 -19.76 -20.36
C ASN A 228 -19.41 -18.37 -19.79
N PRO A 229 -20.38 -17.64 -20.37
CA PRO A 229 -20.77 -16.31 -19.91
C PRO A 229 -21.62 -16.32 -18.63
N GLN A 230 -22.13 -17.48 -18.20
CA GLN A 230 -23.09 -17.62 -17.09
C GLN A 230 -22.45 -18.17 -15.80
N CYS A 231 -21.13 -18.38 -15.77
CA CYS A 231 -20.45 -18.88 -14.58
C CYS A 231 -20.51 -17.88 -13.42
N ASN A 232 -20.70 -18.38 -12.20
CA ASN A 232 -20.61 -17.56 -11.01
C ASN A 232 -19.17 -17.02 -10.85
N VAL A 233 -19.00 -15.74 -10.51
CA VAL A 233 -17.68 -15.11 -10.41
C VAL A 233 -16.87 -15.76 -9.29
N GLU A 234 -17.56 -16.17 -8.23
CA GLU A 234 -17.03 -16.91 -7.08
C GLU A 234 -16.35 -18.25 -7.45
N ASP A 235 -16.68 -18.82 -8.61
CA ASP A 235 -16.13 -20.09 -9.09
C ASP A 235 -14.96 -19.90 -10.07
N LEU A 236 -14.68 -18.64 -10.48
CA LEU A 236 -13.58 -18.31 -11.39
C LEU A 236 -12.23 -18.37 -10.66
N VAL A 237 -11.62 -19.54 -10.69
CA VAL A 237 -10.25 -19.82 -10.20
C VAL A 237 -9.31 -20.12 -11.37
N ASP A 238 -7.99 -19.97 -11.15
CA ASP A 238 -6.96 -20.30 -12.15
C ASP A 238 -7.03 -19.47 -13.45
N GLY A 239 -7.62 -18.27 -13.37
CA GLY A 239 -7.73 -17.36 -14.53
C GLY A 239 -6.40 -16.74 -14.98
N PHE A 240 -5.35 -16.81 -14.16
CA PHE A 240 -4.02 -16.28 -14.44
C PHE A 240 -2.93 -17.19 -13.85
N ASP A 241 -1.87 -17.44 -14.63
CA ASP A 241 -0.68 -18.16 -14.19
C ASP A 241 0.20 -17.27 -13.31
N CYS A 242 0.58 -17.77 -12.13
CA CYS A 242 1.35 -17.04 -11.13
C CYS A 242 2.54 -17.88 -10.65
N ASP A 243 3.72 -17.25 -10.51
CA ASP A 243 4.90 -17.84 -9.85
C ASP A 243 5.13 -17.27 -8.45
N THR A 244 4.45 -16.19 -8.12
CA THR A 244 4.57 -15.47 -6.86
C THR A 244 3.20 -15.35 -6.23
N CYS A 245 3.06 -15.83 -4.99
CA CYS A 245 1.81 -15.74 -4.23
C CYS A 245 1.94 -14.80 -3.03
N PHE A 246 0.81 -14.24 -2.61
CA PHE A 246 0.64 -13.65 -1.31
C PHE A 246 0.90 -14.72 -0.23
N PRO A 247 1.55 -14.38 0.90
CA PRO A 247 1.96 -15.38 1.88
C PRO A 247 0.79 -16.08 2.59
N LEU A 248 -0.37 -15.42 2.67
CA LEU A 248 -1.60 -16.04 3.16
C LEU A 248 -2.35 -16.69 2.01
N ASP A 249 -2.97 -17.82 2.30
CA ASP A 249 -3.93 -18.45 1.40
C ASP A 249 -5.38 -18.25 1.85
N GLY A 250 -6.32 -18.78 1.06
CA GLY A 250 -7.75 -18.64 1.33
C GLY A 250 -8.20 -19.25 2.66
N LYS A 251 -7.44 -20.19 3.24
CA LYS A 251 -7.72 -20.76 4.56
C LYS A 251 -7.20 -19.84 5.66
N ASP A 252 -5.96 -19.36 5.53
CA ASP A 252 -5.36 -18.44 6.50
C ASP A 252 -6.22 -17.17 6.70
N LEU A 253 -6.76 -16.61 5.61
CA LEU A 253 -7.66 -15.45 5.67
C LEU A 253 -8.98 -15.74 6.38
N LYS A 254 -9.46 -16.99 6.41
CA LYS A 254 -10.70 -17.35 7.10
C LYS A 254 -10.49 -17.60 8.59
N GLU A 255 -9.32 -18.12 8.95
CA GLU A 255 -9.03 -18.55 10.33
C GLU A 255 -8.36 -17.47 11.17
N GLY A 256 -7.57 -16.58 10.56
CA GLY A 256 -6.77 -15.57 11.29
C GLY A 256 -7.15 -14.12 11.06
N TRP A 257 -8.19 -13.84 10.28
CA TRP A 257 -8.55 -12.49 9.86
C TRP A 257 -10.06 -12.24 9.85
N ASN A 258 -10.45 -11.10 10.39
CA ASN A 258 -11.83 -10.61 10.35
C ASN A 258 -12.05 -9.81 9.07
N LYS A 259 -12.89 -10.33 8.16
CA LYS A 259 -13.36 -9.54 7.01
C LYS A 259 -14.28 -8.42 7.51
N VAL A 260 -13.98 -7.18 7.14
CA VAL A 260 -14.76 -6.02 7.59
C VAL A 260 -15.87 -5.63 6.61
N PRO A 261 -16.97 -5.03 7.09
CA PRO A 261 -18.00 -4.45 6.22
C PRO A 261 -17.46 -3.34 5.31
N SER A 262 -18.18 -3.06 4.22
CA SER A 262 -17.77 -2.09 3.21
C SER A 262 -17.65 -0.66 3.75
N GLU A 263 -18.45 -0.33 4.76
CA GLU A 263 -18.49 0.96 5.44
C GLU A 263 -17.20 1.18 6.24
N LYS A 264 -16.78 0.18 7.03
CA LYS A 264 -15.51 0.21 7.78
C LYS A 264 -14.32 0.25 6.83
N LEU A 265 -14.38 -0.47 5.71
CA LEU A 265 -13.35 -0.39 4.67
C LEU A 265 -13.28 1.01 4.03
N ALA A 266 -14.43 1.64 3.77
CA ALA A 266 -14.49 2.99 3.20
C ALA A 266 -13.83 4.03 4.12
N GLU A 267 -13.97 3.88 5.44
CA GLU A 267 -13.24 4.72 6.41
C GLU A 267 -11.72 4.56 6.31
N TRP A 268 -11.23 3.34 6.09
CA TRP A 268 -9.79 3.08 5.97
C TRP A 268 -9.18 3.70 4.72
N VAL A 269 -9.91 3.68 3.60
CA VAL A 269 -9.40 4.12 2.29
C VAL A 269 -9.81 5.55 1.93
N GLY A 270 -10.76 6.13 2.66
CA GLY A 270 -11.26 7.50 2.46
C GLY A 270 -12.09 7.68 1.18
N GLU A 271 -12.67 6.60 0.65
CA GLU A 271 -13.65 6.62 -0.45
C GLU A 271 -14.63 5.46 -0.31
N ALA A 272 -15.83 5.60 -0.88
CA ALA A 272 -16.82 4.52 -0.90
C ALA A 272 -16.28 3.30 -1.66
N VAL A 273 -16.48 2.12 -1.09
CA VAL A 273 -16.08 0.84 -1.68
C VAL A 273 -17.32 -0.03 -1.85
N SER A 274 -17.56 -0.53 -3.06
CA SER A 274 -18.69 -1.43 -3.33
C SER A 274 -18.43 -2.83 -2.76
N SER A 275 -19.46 -3.47 -2.22
CA SER A 275 -19.46 -4.88 -1.84
C SER A 275 -19.54 -5.85 -3.02
N ASP A 276 -19.90 -5.34 -4.20
CA ASP A 276 -20.22 -6.14 -5.38
C ASP A 276 -19.03 -6.27 -6.33
N TRP A 277 -19.12 -7.25 -7.23
CA TRP A 277 -18.16 -7.42 -8.31
C TRP A 277 -18.28 -6.33 -9.36
N ALA A 278 -17.15 -5.74 -9.74
CA ALA A 278 -17.05 -4.79 -10.85
C ALA A 278 -16.30 -5.41 -12.02
N TRP A 279 -16.93 -5.43 -13.20
CA TRP A 279 -16.31 -5.92 -14.43
C TRP A 279 -15.56 -4.82 -15.19
N GLU A 280 -14.41 -5.17 -15.75
CA GLU A 280 -13.63 -4.39 -16.72
C GLU A 280 -13.13 -5.35 -17.81
N GLY A 281 -13.85 -5.41 -18.94
CA GLY A 281 -13.58 -6.41 -19.98
C GLY A 281 -13.91 -7.83 -19.52
N ASP A 282 -12.94 -8.75 -19.65
CA ASP A 282 -13.03 -10.15 -19.21
C ASP A 282 -12.60 -10.36 -17.74
N VAL A 283 -12.24 -9.28 -17.04
CA VAL A 283 -11.80 -9.31 -15.65
C VAL A 283 -12.88 -8.77 -14.72
N ALA A 284 -13.17 -9.50 -13.65
CA ALA A 284 -13.96 -9.05 -12.52
C ALA A 284 -13.04 -8.71 -11.34
N MET A 285 -13.37 -7.65 -10.61
CA MET A 285 -12.65 -7.29 -9.38
C MET A 285 -13.61 -6.98 -8.24
N LYS A 286 -13.21 -7.30 -7.02
CA LYS A 286 -13.93 -6.95 -5.79
C LYS A 286 -12.93 -6.57 -4.71
N ILE A 287 -13.18 -5.47 -4.02
CA ILE A 287 -12.27 -4.98 -2.98
C ILE A 287 -12.81 -5.43 -1.63
N SER A 288 -11.93 -5.91 -0.75
CA SER A 288 -12.28 -6.39 0.59
C SER A 288 -11.23 -5.96 1.61
N GLY A 289 -11.69 -5.71 2.83
CA GLY A 289 -10.85 -5.34 3.97
C GLY A 289 -10.77 -6.48 4.98
N TYR A 290 -9.59 -6.67 5.55
CA TYR A 290 -9.35 -7.65 6.61
C TYR A 290 -8.57 -6.99 7.75
N GLU A 291 -8.96 -7.28 8.99
CA GLU A 291 -8.24 -6.88 10.20
C GLU A 291 -7.78 -8.15 10.93
N ARG A 292 -6.53 -8.15 11.41
CA ARG A 292 -6.00 -9.31 12.14
C ARG A 292 -6.82 -9.57 13.40
N VAL A 293 -7.11 -10.84 13.68
CA VAL A 293 -7.75 -11.28 14.93
C VAL A 293 -6.80 -11.08 16.11
#